data_AF-A0A2V8BUY3-F1
#
_entry.id   AF-A0A2V8BUY3-F1
#
_cell.length_a   1.000
_cell.length_b   1.000
_cell.length_c   1.000
_cell.angle_alpha   90.00
_cell.angle_beta   90.00
_cell.angle_gamma   90.00
#
_symmetry.space_group_name_H-M   'P 1'
#
loop_
_entity.id
_entity.type
_entity.pdbx_description
1 polymer ?
#
loop_
_entity_poly.entity_id
_entity_poly.type
_entity_poly.pdbx_seq_one_letter_code
_entity_poly.pdbx_strand_id
1 'polypeptide(L)'
;MTTVNPLWGAPRIHGELAKLGITVSERTVSRLVRRPRRPPSQTWRTFLANHVATLVSMDFFTVPTLTGRVLFVLVLLSHRRRRI
;
A
#
# COMPACT_ATOMS: atom_id res chain seq x y z
N MET A 1 23.51 4.22 -14.46
CA MET A 1 23.57 3.66 -13.09
C MET A 1 22.18 3.51 -12.44
N THR A 2 21.32 4.52 -12.48
CA THR A 2 19.94 4.43 -11.92
C THR A 2 19.02 3.44 -12.63
N THR A 3 19.30 3.09 -13.89
CA THR A 3 18.57 2.05 -14.64
C THR A 3 18.91 0.63 -14.21
N VAL A 4 20.15 0.39 -13.77
CA VAL A 4 20.61 -0.93 -13.29
C VAL A 4 20.13 -1.15 -11.85
N ASN A 5 20.08 -0.08 -11.04
CA ASN A 5 19.63 -0.12 -9.65
C ASN A 5 18.56 0.97 -9.39
N PRO A 6 17.30 0.76 -9.82
CA PRO A 6 16.23 1.78 -9.77
C PRO A 6 15.78 2.17 -8.36
N LEU A 7 16.11 1.35 -7.37
CA LEU A 7 15.79 1.59 -5.96
C LEU A 7 16.85 2.44 -5.24
N TRP A 8 18.00 2.70 -5.86
CA TRP A 8 19.07 3.43 -5.21
C TRP A 8 18.83 4.94 -5.24
N GLY A 9 18.68 5.53 -4.07
CA GLY A 9 18.64 6.99 -3.91
C GLY A 9 20.03 7.62 -3.94
N ALA A 10 20.05 8.95 -4.07
CA ALA A 10 21.29 9.74 -4.04
C ALA A 10 22.21 9.47 -2.83
N PRO A 11 21.71 9.28 -1.59
CA PRO A 11 22.57 8.97 -0.44
C PRO A 11 23.31 7.65 -0.60
N ARG A 12 22.63 6.63 -1.14
CA ARG A 12 23.20 5.30 -1.34
C ARG A 12 24.22 5.29 -2.47
N ILE A 13 23.93 5.97 -3.58
CA ILE A 13 24.87 6.11 -4.71
C ILE A 13 26.12 6.88 -4.28
N HIS A 14 25.97 7.95 -3.50
CA HIS A 14 27.10 8.69 -2.93
C HIS A 14 28.00 7.79 -2.06
N GLY A 15 27.42 6.98 -1.17
CA GLY A 15 28.19 6.06 -0.33
C GLY A 15 28.96 5.01 -1.14
N GLU A 16 28.37 4.47 -2.21
CA GLU A 16 29.08 3.52 -3.08
C GLU A 16 30.20 4.19 -3.89
N LEU A 17 30.01 5.43 -4.35
CA LEU A 17 31.07 6.21 -5.00
C LEU A 17 32.23 6.52 -4.03
N ALA A 18 31.91 6.85 -2.78
CA ALA A 18 32.92 7.11 -1.75
C ALA A 18 33.77 5.85 -1.46
N LYS A 19 33.15 4.66 -1.41
CA LYS A 19 33.88 3.38 -1.25
C LYS A 19 34.84 3.09 -2.40
N LEU A 20 34.55 3.61 -3.60
CA LEU A 20 35.39 3.48 -4.79
C LEU A 20 36.46 4.59 -4.89
N GLY A 21 36.59 5.47 -3.89
CA GLY A 21 37.54 6.58 -3.89
C GLY A 21 37.10 7.79 -4.73
N ILE A 22 35.83 7.85 -5.14
CA ILE A 22 35.29 8.93 -5.97
C ILE A 22 34.70 10.01 -5.06
N THR A 23 35.37 11.17 -4.97
CA THR A 23 34.93 12.31 -4.16
C THR A 23 33.95 13.18 -4.95
N VAL A 24 32.65 12.99 -4.72
CA VAL A 24 31.58 13.79 -5.31
C VAL A 24 30.59 14.17 -4.23
N SER A 25 30.09 15.40 -4.19
CA SER A 25 29.08 15.78 -3.19
C SER A 25 27.76 15.03 -3.41
N GLU A 26 27.07 14.65 -2.34
CA GLU A 26 25.72 14.07 -2.42
C GLU A 26 24.75 14.98 -3.19
N ARG A 27 24.91 16.31 -3.08
CA ARG A 27 24.11 17.30 -3.82
C ARG A 27 24.30 17.17 -5.33
N THR A 28 25.52 16.90 -5.78
CA THR A 28 25.82 16.62 -7.20
C THR A 28 25.14 15.34 -7.64
N VAL A 29 25.22 14.27 -6.83
CA VAL A 29 24.54 13.00 -7.10
C VAL A 29 23.03 13.20 -7.16
N SER A 30 22.43 13.97 -6.25
CA SER A 30 21.00 14.26 -6.23
C SER A 30 20.51 15.05 -7.46
N ARG A 31 21.36 15.89 -8.07
CA ARG A 31 21.01 16.57 -9.33
C ARG A 31 21.02 15.61 -10.52
N LEU A 32 21.94 14.65 -10.53
CA LEU A 32 22.11 13.66 -11.58
C LEU A 32 21.06 12.53 -11.50
N VAL A 33 20.64 12.17 -10.29
CA VAL A 33 19.62 11.14 -10.05
C VAL A 33 18.24 11.72 -10.35
N ARG A 34 17.75 11.46 -11.57
CA ARG A 34 16.34 11.71 -11.92
C ARG A 34 15.45 10.80 -11.06
N ARG A 35 14.54 11.40 -10.29
CA ARG A 35 13.47 10.65 -9.62
C ARG A 35 12.59 10.00 -10.70
N PRO A 36 12.32 8.69 -10.63
CA PRO A 36 11.33 8.07 -11.49
C PRO A 36 10.00 8.79 -11.29
N ARG A 37 9.37 9.25 -12.37
CA ARG A 37 7.99 9.76 -12.29
C ARG A 37 7.12 8.57 -11.92
N ARG A 38 6.65 8.53 -10.68
CA ARG A 38 5.59 7.60 -10.31
C ARG A 38 4.31 8.10 -10.99
N PRO A 39 3.54 7.23 -11.65
CA PRO A 39 2.21 7.60 -12.07
C PRO A 39 1.42 8.04 -10.82
N PRO A 40 0.45 8.95 -10.97
CA PRO A 40 -0.41 9.33 -9.86
C PRO A 40 -1.00 8.07 -9.24
N SER A 41 -1.10 8.07 -7.91
CA SER A 41 -1.77 6.98 -7.19
C SER A 41 -3.19 6.82 -7.72
N GLN A 42 -3.66 5.58 -7.74
CA GLN A 42 -5.04 5.26 -8.11
C GLN A 42 -6.04 6.11 -7.31
N THR A 43 -7.12 6.56 -7.93
CA THR A 43 -8.17 7.30 -7.21
C THR A 43 -8.89 6.37 -6.23
N TRP A 44 -9.44 6.94 -5.16
CA TRP A 44 -10.22 6.18 -4.18
C TRP A 44 -11.36 5.38 -4.81
N ARG A 45 -12.04 5.95 -5.82
CA ARG A 45 -13.11 5.28 -6.57
C ARG A 45 -12.61 4.03 -7.28
N THR A 46 -11.49 4.13 -7.98
CA THR A 46 -10.94 2.99 -8.72
C THR A 46 -10.36 1.93 -7.77
N PHE A 47 -9.77 2.35 -6.65
CA PHE A 47 -9.34 1.42 -5.60
C PHE A 47 -10.53 0.62 -5.04
N LEU A 48 -11.63 1.30 -4.69
CA LEU A 48 -12.85 0.63 -4.23
C LEU A 48 -13.42 -0.30 -5.31
N ALA A 49 -13.55 0.15 -6.55
CA ALA A 49 -14.06 -0.69 -7.63
C ALA A 49 -13.25 -2.00 -7.80
N ASN A 50 -11.93 -1.93 -7.63
CA ASN A 50 -11.06 -3.09 -7.71
C ASN A 50 -11.21 -4.06 -6.52
N HIS A 51 -11.47 -3.55 -5.32
CA HIS A 51 -11.45 -4.35 -4.09
C HIS A 51 -12.84 -4.75 -3.58
N VAL A 52 -13.91 -4.04 -3.96
CA VAL A 52 -15.28 -4.27 -3.48
C VAL A 52 -15.75 -5.71 -3.69
N ALA A 53 -15.38 -6.37 -4.79
CA ALA A 53 -15.73 -7.78 -5.03
C ALA A 53 -15.03 -8.77 -4.08
N THR A 54 -13.92 -8.34 -3.45
CA THR A 54 -13.15 -9.11 -2.46
C THR A 54 -13.46 -8.73 -1.02
N LEU A 55 -14.22 -7.65 -0.80
CA LEU A 55 -14.60 -7.22 0.54
C LEU A 55 -15.69 -8.12 1.13
N VAL A 56 -15.55 -8.37 2.44
CA VAL A 56 -16.54 -9.06 3.26
C VAL A 56 -16.98 -8.08 4.34
N SER A 57 -18.30 -7.91 4.49
CA SER A 57 -18.88 -7.18 5.61
C SER A 57 -19.07 -8.14 6.77
N MET A 58 -18.66 -7.73 7.97
CA MET A 58 -18.80 -8.51 9.20
C MET A 58 -19.57 -7.69 10.23
N ASP A 59 -20.56 -8.28 10.87
CA ASP A 59 -21.39 -7.60 11.88
C ASP A 59 -21.81 -8.56 13.00
N PHE A 60 -22.12 -8.02 14.18
CA PHE A 60 -22.58 -8.77 15.35
C PHE A 60 -24.01 -8.39 15.72
N PHE A 61 -24.87 -9.39 15.93
CA PHE A 61 -26.20 -9.21 16.51
C PHE A 61 -26.28 -9.85 17.90
N THR A 62 -26.97 -9.20 18.82
CA THR A 62 -27.24 -9.72 20.17
C THR A 62 -28.66 -10.26 20.25
N VAL A 63 -28.81 -11.55 20.53
CA VAL A 63 -30.12 -12.17 20.79
C VAL A 63 -30.29 -12.34 22.30
N PRO A 64 -31.20 -11.60 22.96
CA PRO A 64 -31.57 -11.88 24.33
C PRO A 64 -32.41 -13.16 24.39
N THR A 65 -32.04 -14.10 25.25
CA THR A 65 -32.81 -15.31 25.51
C THR A 65 -33.79 -15.11 26.65
N LEU A 66 -34.89 -15.88 26.67
CA LEU A 66 -35.89 -15.86 27.74
C LEU A 66 -35.31 -16.21 29.12
N THR A 67 -34.15 -16.87 29.16
CA THR A 67 -33.43 -17.24 30.39
C THR A 67 -32.43 -16.16 30.85
N GLY A 68 -32.43 -14.97 30.23
CA GLY A 68 -31.56 -13.85 30.60
C GLY A 68 -30.11 -13.95 30.08
N ARG A 69 -29.80 -14.93 29.24
CA ARG A 69 -28.49 -15.03 28.57
C ARG A 69 -28.49 -14.23 27.27
N VAL A 70 -27.37 -13.59 26.94
CA VAL A 70 -27.18 -12.89 25.67
C VAL A 70 -26.33 -13.75 24.74
N LEU A 71 -26.84 -14.05 23.55
CA LEU A 71 -26.09 -14.73 22.50
C LEU A 71 -25.57 -13.70 21.51
N PHE A 72 -24.29 -13.82 21.15
CA PHE A 72 -23.67 -13.00 20.09
C PHE A 72 -23.62 -13.81 18.80
N VAL A 73 -24.22 -13.27 17.74
CA VAL A 73 -24.25 -13.88 16.42
C VAL A 73 -23.37 -13.05 15.49
N LEU A 74 -22.27 -13.65 15.02
CA LEU A 74 -21.42 -13.06 13.97
C LEU A 74 -22.02 -13.38 12.60
N VAL A 75 -22.23 -12.35 11.79
CA VAL A 75 -22.69 -12.47 10.41
C VAL A 75 -21.57 -12.04 9.47
N LEU A 76 -21.23 -12.89 8.50
CA LEU A 76 -20.28 -12.62 7.43
C LEU A 76 -21.01 -12.54 6.10
N LEU A 77 -20.99 -11.37 5.43
CA LEU A 77 -21.55 -11.17 4.10
C LEU A 77 -20.42 -10.96 3.09
N SER A 78 -20.21 -11.94 2.20
CA SER A 78 -19.32 -11.75 1.05
C SER A 78 -19.97 -10.89 -0.02
N HIS A 79 -19.33 -9.81 -0.45
CA HIS A 79 -19.88 -8.87 -1.45
C HIS A 79 -19.75 -9.39 -2.91
N ARG A 80 -19.56 -10.70 -3.11
CA ARG A 80 -19.13 -11.26 -4.41
C ARG A 80 -20.22 -11.24 -5.50
N ARG A 81 -21.51 -11.06 -5.18
CA ARG A 81 -22.62 -11.19 -6.17
C ARG A 81 -23.89 -10.38 -5.88
N ARG A 82 -23.80 -9.13 -5.41
CA ARG A 82 -24.96 -8.22 -5.58
C ARG A 82 -24.91 -7.59 -6.96
N ARG A 83 -25.41 -8.30 -7.97
CA ARG A 83 -26.08 -7.64 -9.11
C ARG A 83 -27.47 -7.32 -8.59
N ILE A 84 -27.76 -6.03 -8.42
CA ILE A 84 -29.11 -5.51 -8.25
C ILE A 84 -29.78 -5.51 -9.62
#